data_AF-A0A2E5D729-F1
#
_entry.id   AF-A0A2E5D729-F1
#
_cell.length_a   1.000
_cell.length_b   1.000
_cell.length_c   1.000
_cell.angle_alpha   90.00
_cell.angle_beta   90.00
_cell.angle_gamma   90.00
#
_symmetry.space_group_name_H-M   'P 1'
#
loop_
_entity.id
_entity.type
_entity.pdbx_description
1 polymer ?
#
loop_
_entity_poly.entity_id
_entity_poly.type
_entity_poly.pdbx_seq_one_letter_code
_entity_poly.pdbx_strand_id
1 'polypeptide(L)'
;MNVRQEGACLSEGECTSNNDCPGSEYCLFTRGCGGSGFCQSRPEFCLAVWDPVCGCDGRTYGNACEAAAAGVSVLRSGVCLPIRDP
;
A
#
# COMPACT_ATOMS: atom_id res chain seq x y z
N MET A 1 -34.62 9.52 -1.74
CA MET A 1 -33.84 8.44 -1.08
C MET A 1 -32.37 8.76 -1.29
N ASN A 2 -31.59 8.60 -0.23
CA ASN A 2 -30.32 9.26 0.01
C ASN A 2 -29.19 8.43 -0.61
N VAL A 3 -28.31 9.05 -1.40
CA VAL A 3 -26.99 8.47 -1.64
C VAL A 3 -26.03 9.25 -0.74
N ARG A 4 -25.59 8.61 0.35
CA ARG A 4 -24.41 9.03 1.10
C ARG A 4 -23.31 8.08 0.64
N GLN A 5 -22.45 8.57 -0.25
CA GLN A 5 -21.28 7.91 -0.80
C GLN A 5 -21.53 6.84 -1.90
N GLU A 6 -20.98 7.10 -3.08
CA GLU A 6 -20.56 6.05 -4.02
C GLU A 6 -19.19 5.56 -3.48
N GLY A 7 -19.20 4.60 -2.55
CA GLY A 7 -17.98 4.11 -1.86
C GLY A 7 -18.28 3.39 -0.54
N ALA A 8 -17.31 2.64 -0.02
CA ALA A 8 -17.44 1.93 1.26
C ALA A 8 -17.67 2.92 2.43
N CYS A 9 -18.42 2.51 3.46
CA CYS A 9 -18.67 3.31 4.67
C CYS A 9 -17.43 3.38 5.57
N LEU A 10 -16.37 4.02 5.09
CA LEU A 10 -15.09 4.15 5.76
C LEU A 10 -15.12 5.35 6.70
N SER A 11 -14.56 5.21 7.90
CA SER A 11 -14.33 6.37 8.78
C SER A 11 -13.22 7.27 8.22
N GLU A 12 -13.08 8.52 8.70
CA GLU A 12 -12.06 9.45 8.16
C GLU A 12 -10.65 8.82 8.21
N GLY A 13 -10.07 8.62 7.03
CA GLY A 13 -8.72 8.05 6.87
C GLY A 13 -8.66 6.53 6.74
N GLU A 14 -9.77 5.80 6.85
CA GLU A 14 -9.81 4.36 6.52
C GLU A 14 -9.91 4.14 5.01
N CYS A 15 -9.36 3.02 4.53
CA CYS A 15 -9.39 2.63 3.12
C CYS A 15 -9.51 1.12 2.97
N THR A 16 -9.99 0.69 1.80
CA THR A 16 -9.92 -0.71 1.34
C THR A 16 -9.11 -0.85 0.07
N SER A 17 -8.81 0.28 -0.58
CA SER A 17 -8.02 0.39 -1.80
C SER A 17 -7.42 1.80 -1.92
N ASN A 18 -6.47 1.99 -2.84
CA ASN A 18 -5.90 3.31 -3.11
C ASN A 18 -6.93 4.31 -3.67
N ASN A 19 -8.04 3.84 -4.24
CA ASN A 19 -9.09 4.72 -4.77
C ASN A 19 -9.89 5.43 -3.67
N ASP A 20 -9.83 4.90 -2.44
CA ASP A 20 -10.48 5.51 -1.27
C ASP A 20 -9.65 6.68 -0.72
N CYS A 21 -8.39 6.84 -1.18
CA CYS A 21 -7.45 7.83 -0.69
C CYS A 21 -7.25 8.99 -1.69
N PRO A 22 -6.93 10.21 -1.19
CA PRO A 22 -6.45 11.30 -2.04
C PRO A 22 -5.22 10.88 -2.85
N GLY A 23 -5.00 11.46 -4.04
CA GLY A 23 -3.92 11.04 -4.95
C GLY A 23 -2.48 11.17 -4.41
N SER A 24 -2.28 11.96 -3.35
CA SER A 24 -1.00 12.08 -2.61
C SER A 24 -0.80 11.00 -1.55
N GLU A 25 -1.78 10.13 -1.35
CA GLU A 25 -1.81 9.09 -0.32
C GLU A 25 -1.97 7.71 -0.97
N TYR A 26 -1.79 6.68 -0.17
CA TYR A 26 -2.03 5.30 -0.56
C TYR A 26 -2.63 4.54 0.60
N CYS A 27 -3.30 3.44 0.28
CA CYS A 27 -3.90 2.60 1.31
C CYS A 27 -2.84 1.69 1.94
N LEU A 28 -2.43 2.04 3.16
CA LEU A 28 -1.58 1.20 3.99
C LEU A 28 -2.43 0.11 4.66
N PHE A 29 -2.29 -1.13 4.21
CA PHE A 29 -3.04 -2.25 4.79
C PHE A 29 -2.51 -2.60 6.18
N THR A 30 -3.44 -2.82 7.12
CA THR A 30 -3.09 -3.23 8.48
C THR A 30 -2.56 -4.66 8.55
N ARG A 31 -2.94 -5.53 7.60
CA ARG A 31 -2.49 -6.92 7.52
C ARG A 31 -2.32 -7.39 6.08
N GLY A 32 -1.07 -7.70 5.71
CA GLY A 32 -0.75 -8.29 4.41
C GLY A 32 -1.20 -7.39 3.26
N CYS A 33 -1.85 -8.00 2.26
CA CYS A 33 -2.33 -7.31 1.07
C CYS A 33 -3.84 -7.39 0.98
N GLY A 34 -4.50 -6.24 0.94
CA GLY A 34 -5.96 -6.13 0.89
C GLY A 34 -6.62 -6.11 2.27
N GLY A 35 -7.92 -5.82 2.28
CA GLY A 35 -8.70 -5.60 3.49
C GLY A 35 -8.67 -4.15 3.95
N SER A 36 -8.91 -3.92 5.24
CA SER A 36 -8.94 -2.59 5.83
C SER A 36 -7.53 -2.04 6.06
N GLY A 37 -7.33 -0.81 5.63
CA GLY A 37 -6.12 -0.03 5.82
C GLY A 37 -6.45 1.40 6.24
N PHE A 38 -5.40 2.22 6.24
CA PHE A 38 -5.52 3.66 6.43
C PHE A 38 -4.80 4.39 5.31
N CYS A 39 -5.34 5.53 4.88
CA CYS A 39 -4.67 6.38 3.93
C CYS A 39 -3.42 6.99 4.57
N GLN A 40 -2.28 6.76 3.96
CA GLN A 40 -1.00 7.27 4.40
C GLN A 40 -0.36 8.10 3.29
N SER A 41 0.25 9.22 3.66
CA SER A 41 0.97 10.08 2.72
C SER A 41 2.12 9.33 2.05
N ARG A 42 2.27 9.54 0.73
CA ARG A 42 3.37 8.98 -0.06
C ARG A 42 4.62 9.83 0.17
N PRO A 43 5.74 9.26 0.66
CA PRO A 43 6.97 10.02 0.84
C PRO A 43 7.51 10.49 -0.52
N GLU A 44 7.90 11.76 -0.60
CA GLU A 44 8.54 12.33 -1.79
C GLU A 44 10.04 11.96 -1.88
N PHE A 45 10.67 11.73 -0.73
CA PHE A 45 12.10 11.47 -0.62
C PHE A 45 12.36 10.19 0.18
N CYS A 46 13.20 9.32 -0.37
CA CYS A 46 13.67 8.11 0.27
C CYS A 46 15.19 8.06 0.24
N LEU A 47 15.80 7.60 1.33
CA LEU A 47 17.22 7.31 1.34
C LEU A 47 17.50 6.08 0.47
N ALA A 48 18.63 6.08 -0.23
CA ALA A 48 19.10 4.95 -1.03
C ALA A 48 19.73 3.86 -0.14
N VAL A 49 18.96 3.36 0.82
CA VAL A 49 19.33 2.24 1.70
C VAL A 49 18.74 0.95 1.13
N TRP A 50 19.59 -0.07 1.01
CA TRP A 50 19.16 -1.40 0.58
C TRP A 50 18.63 -2.21 1.76
N ASP A 51 17.31 -2.25 1.90
CA ASP A 51 16.55 -3.05 2.87
C ASP A 51 15.28 -3.59 2.19
N PRO A 52 15.41 -4.56 1.28
CA PRO A 52 14.40 -4.85 0.28
C PRO A 52 13.09 -5.34 0.89
N VAL A 53 11.98 -5.00 0.22
CA VAL A 53 10.63 -5.45 0.58
C VAL A 53 9.88 -5.95 -0.64
N CYS A 54 8.95 -6.88 -0.43
CA CYS A 54 8.04 -7.33 -1.46
C CYS A 54 6.72 -6.58 -1.32
N GLY A 55 6.36 -5.81 -2.35
CA GLY A 55 5.11 -5.08 -2.42
C GLY A 55 3.91 -5.99 -2.67
N CYS A 56 2.73 -5.49 -2.34
CA CYS A 56 1.46 -6.17 -2.63
C CYS A 56 1.15 -6.30 -4.12
N ASP A 57 1.87 -5.59 -4.97
CA ASP A 57 1.84 -5.70 -6.42
C ASP A 57 2.82 -6.76 -6.98
N GLY A 58 3.51 -7.49 -6.10
CA GLY A 58 4.47 -8.51 -6.47
C GLY A 58 5.82 -7.96 -6.93
N ARG A 59 6.09 -6.66 -6.78
CA ARG A 59 7.37 -6.04 -7.13
C ARG A 59 8.28 -5.92 -5.91
N THR A 60 9.57 -6.08 -6.15
CA THR A 60 10.58 -5.82 -5.11
C THR A 60 10.95 -4.33 -5.13
N TYR A 61 10.93 -3.71 -3.96
CA TYR A 61 11.39 -2.35 -3.74
C TYR A 61 12.69 -2.37 -2.94
N GLY A 62 13.56 -1.37 -3.13
CA GLY A 62 14.84 -1.29 -2.44
C GLY A 62 14.69 -1.09 -0.94
N ASN A 63 13.59 -0.46 -0.52
CA ASN A 63 13.15 -0.35 0.88
C ASN A 63 11.65 -0.03 1.00
N ALA A 64 11.14 -0.04 2.23
CA ALA A 64 9.74 0.28 2.54
C ALA A 64 9.34 1.71 2.16
N CYS A 65 10.27 2.68 2.21
CA CYS A 65 9.98 4.05 1.78
C CYS A 65 9.71 4.09 0.27
N GLU A 66 10.56 3.44 -0.54
CA GLU A 66 10.36 3.37 -1.99
C GLU A 66 9.04 2.69 -2.36
N ALA A 67 8.63 1.65 -1.62
CA ALA A 67 7.31 1.02 -1.79
C ALA A 67 6.17 2.00 -1.48
N ALA A 68 6.25 2.72 -0.36
CA ALA A 68 5.26 3.73 0.02
C ALA A 68 5.21 4.90 -0.98
N ALA A 69 6.37 5.35 -1.50
CA ALA A 69 6.44 6.39 -2.53
C ALA A 69 5.73 5.96 -3.81
N ALA A 70 5.80 4.67 -4.17
CA ALA A 70 5.04 4.07 -5.26
C ALA A 70 3.55 3.83 -4.94
N GLY A 71 3.12 4.08 -3.70
CA GLY A 71 1.76 3.86 -3.23
C GLY A 71 1.42 2.39 -3.01
N VAL A 72 2.41 1.58 -2.64
CA VAL A 72 2.28 0.12 -2.51
C VAL A 72 2.54 -0.31 -1.07
N SER A 73 1.53 -0.98 -0.49
CA SER A 73 1.69 -1.65 0.80
C SER A 73 2.68 -2.81 0.72
N VAL A 74 3.40 -3.06 1.82
CA VAL A 74 4.39 -4.13 1.91
C VAL A 74 3.72 -5.44 2.32
N LEU A 75 3.90 -6.49 1.52
CA LEU A 75 3.47 -7.85 1.84
C LEU A 75 4.38 -8.48 2.89
N ARG A 76 5.69 -8.39 2.67
CA ARG A 76 6.72 -8.96 3.55
C ARG A 76 8.07 -8.25 3.36
N SER A 77 8.93 -8.40 4.37
CA SER A 77 10.34 -8.07 4.25
C SER A 77 11.07 -9.03 3.30
N GLY A 78 12.16 -8.54 2.72
CA GLY A 78 12.94 -9.23 1.71
C GLY A 78 12.37 -9.08 0.29
N VAL A 79 13.16 -9.54 -0.68
CA VAL A 79 12.75 -9.53 -2.09
C VAL A 79 11.51 -10.40 -2.34
N CYS A 80 10.76 -10.10 -3.39
CA CYS A 80 9.73 -11.02 -3.86
C CYS A 80 10.37 -12.34 -4.31
N LEU A 81 9.74 -13.42 -3.90
CA LEU A 81 10.14 -14.76 -4.31
C LEU A 81 9.54 -14.99 -5.69
N PRO A 82 10.27 -15.62 -6.62
CA PRO A 82 9.65 -16.12 -7.84
C PRO A 82 8.49 -17.02 -7.42
N ILE A 83 7.37 -16.98 -8.16
CA ILE A 83 6.35 -18.02 -8.06
C ILE A 83 7.07 -19.34 -8.32
N ARG A 84 7.35 -20.10 -7.27
CA ARG A 84 7.81 -21.47 -7.41
C ARG A 84 6.52 -22.28 -7.49
N ASP A 85 5.98 -22.34 -8.70
CA ASP A 85 5.02 -23.38 -9.03
C ASP A 85 5.70 -24.73 -8.72
N PRO A 86 5.06 -25.60 -7.92
CA PRO A 86 5.58 -26.95 -7.67
C PRO A 86 5.55 -27.83 -8.92
#